data_AF-A0A829AHA5-F1
#
_entry.id   AF-A0A829AHA5-F1
#
_cell.length_a   1.000
_cell.length_b   1.000
_cell.length_c   1.000
_cell.angle_alpha   90.00
_cell.angle_beta   90.00
_cell.angle_gamma   90.00
#
_symmetry.space_group_name_H-M   'P 1'
#
loop_
_entity.id
_entity.type
_entity.pdbx_description
1 polymer ?
#
loop_
_entity_poly.entity_id
_entity_poly.type
_entity_poly.pdbx_seq_one_letter_code
_entity_poly.pdbx_strand_id
1 'polypeptide(L)'
;MVIDNSKEKERLNTQISAIKTSLEEHFKLKLFQDSVGEDELPDDFNYFILETGEIEMITEPKYSVGQNLYLTFYSENREDLTGDSLDIISLIQNRSIRFQRMDPNHLKLENQDRYIDQLVFTFRRLLKSDCHG
;
A
#
# COMPACT_ATOMS: atom_id res chain seq x y z
N MET A 1 -6.72 -17.92 29.97
CA MET A 1 -7.33 -17.68 28.65
C MET A 1 -6.19 -17.48 27.66
N VAL A 2 -5.98 -18.41 26.73
CA VAL A 2 -4.98 -18.25 25.67
C VAL A 2 -5.63 -17.41 24.59
N ILE A 3 -5.07 -16.24 24.28
CA ILE A 3 -5.53 -15.40 23.17
C ILE A 3 -4.93 -16.00 21.90
N ASP A 4 -5.76 -16.59 21.04
CA ASP A 4 -5.36 -17.13 19.74
C ASP A 4 -5.83 -16.22 18.61
N ASN A 5 -4.88 -15.56 17.94
CA ASN A 5 -5.11 -14.68 16.79
C ASN A 5 -4.67 -15.32 15.47
N SER A 6 -4.49 -16.66 15.40
CA SER A 6 -3.92 -17.34 14.22
C SER A 6 -4.71 -17.09 12.94
N LYS A 7 -6.04 -17.17 13.01
CA LYS A 7 -6.93 -16.90 11.86
C LYS A 7 -6.83 -15.47 11.36
N GLU A 8 -6.74 -14.50 12.28
CA GLU A 8 -6.56 -13.10 11.88
C GLU A 8 -5.20 -12.88 11.23
N LYS A 9 -4.12 -13.46 11.78
CA LYS A 9 -2.79 -13.40 11.15
C LYS A 9 -2.80 -13.96 9.73
N GLU A 10 -3.41 -15.12 9.53
CA GLU A 10 -3.56 -15.74 8.20
C GLU A 10 -4.34 -14.81 7.25
N ARG A 11 -5.51 -14.31 7.68
CA ARG A 11 -6.33 -13.37 6.91
C ARG A 11 -5.54 -12.12 6.50
N LEU A 12 -4.79 -11.52 7.42
CA LEU A 12 -4.01 -10.31 7.16
C LEU A 12 -2.88 -10.58 6.16
N ASN A 13 -2.22 -11.73 6.25
CA ASN A 13 -1.18 -12.14 5.29
C ASN A 13 -1.76 -12.38 3.91
N THR A 14 -2.90 -13.09 3.82
CA THR A 14 -3.60 -13.31 2.55
C THR A 14 -4.01 -11.99 1.88
N GLN A 15 -4.47 -11.01 2.66
CA GLN A 15 -4.80 -9.69 2.14
C GLN A 15 -3.59 -8.97 1.52
N ILE A 16 -2.43 -9.00 2.20
CA ILE A 16 -1.21 -8.38 1.69
C ILE A 16 -0.72 -9.09 0.42
N SER A 17 -0.73 -10.43 0.40
CA SER A 17 -0.37 -11.21 -0.79
C SER A 17 -1.29 -10.92 -1.97
N ALA A 18 -2.60 -10.78 -1.74
CA ALA A 18 -3.56 -10.47 -2.80
C ALA A 18 -3.33 -9.07 -3.40
N ILE A 19 -3.01 -8.06 -2.56
CA ILE A 19 -2.63 -6.71 -3.02
C ILE A 19 -1.38 -6.81 -3.89
N LYS A 20 -0.35 -7.51 -3.40
CA LYS A 20 0.91 -7.73 -4.13
C LYS A 20 0.64 -8.30 -5.52
N THR A 21 -0.01 -9.46 -5.59
CA THR A 21 -0.30 -10.13 -6.86
C THR A 21 -1.09 -9.24 -7.81
N SER A 22 -2.13 -8.55 -7.32
CA SER A 22 -2.98 -7.70 -8.16
C SER A 22 -2.21 -6.55 -8.81
N LEU A 23 -1.32 -5.89 -8.04
CA LEU A 23 -0.52 -4.78 -8.55
C LEU A 23 0.59 -5.26 -9.51
N GLU A 24 1.29 -6.34 -9.16
CA GLU A 24 2.34 -6.90 -10.02
C GLU A 24 1.76 -7.43 -11.35
N GLU A 25 0.58 -8.06 -11.31
CA GLU A 25 -0.07 -8.56 -12.52
C GLU A 25 -0.64 -7.46 -13.41
N HIS A 26 -1.21 -6.39 -12.83
CA HIS A 26 -1.79 -5.28 -13.60
C HIS A 26 -0.72 -4.40 -14.24
N PHE A 27 0.26 -3.93 -13.44
CA PHE A 27 1.26 -2.97 -13.90
C PHE A 27 2.52 -3.61 -14.48
N LYS A 28 2.72 -4.92 -14.27
CA LYS A 28 3.95 -5.66 -14.63
C LYS A 28 5.21 -5.08 -13.97
N LEU A 29 5.04 -4.50 -12.77
CA LEU A 29 6.12 -3.95 -11.95
C LEU A 29 6.31 -4.80 -10.70
N LYS A 30 7.51 -4.75 -10.10
CA LYS A 30 7.75 -5.42 -8.83
C LYS A 30 7.08 -4.68 -7.68
N LEU A 31 6.53 -5.43 -6.72
CA LEU A 31 6.11 -4.91 -5.44
C LEU A 31 6.94 -5.53 -4.32
N PHE A 32 7.55 -4.64 -3.55
CA PHE A 32 8.28 -4.96 -2.35
C PHE A 32 7.43 -4.71 -1.11
N GLN A 33 7.66 -5.48 -0.05
CA GLN A 33 6.99 -5.31 1.24
C GLN A 33 8.01 -4.79 2.25
N ASP A 34 7.58 -3.82 3.06
CA ASP A 34 8.41 -3.15 4.07
C ASP A 34 9.70 -2.55 3.46
N SER A 35 10.83 -2.63 4.18
CA SER A 35 12.10 -2.05 3.75
C SER A 35 12.84 -2.94 2.75
N VAL A 36 13.28 -2.34 1.64
CA VAL A 36 14.11 -2.97 0.61
C VAL A 36 15.53 -2.43 0.73
N GLY A 37 16.54 -3.31 0.62
CA GLY A 37 17.92 -2.85 0.49
C GLY A 37 18.12 -2.14 -0.84
N GLU A 38 18.87 -1.04 -0.87
CA GLU A 38 19.10 -0.25 -2.10
C GLU A 38 19.56 -1.12 -3.30
N ASP A 39 20.31 -2.19 -3.03
CA ASP A 39 20.85 -3.14 -4.02
C ASP A 39 19.78 -4.01 -4.72
N GLU A 40 18.55 -4.06 -4.21
CA GLU A 40 17.46 -4.87 -4.77
C GLU A 40 16.48 -4.04 -5.64
N LEU A 41 16.66 -2.72 -5.68
CA LEU A 41 15.78 -1.81 -6.40
C LEU A 41 16.08 -1.82 -7.91
N PRO A 42 15.05 -1.82 -8.77
CA PRO A 42 15.22 -1.66 -10.21
C PRO A 42 15.82 -0.29 -10.57
N ASP A 43 16.73 -0.28 -11.55
CA ASP A 43 17.37 0.95 -12.07
C ASP A 43 16.40 1.90 -12.79
N ASP A 44 15.24 1.40 -13.23
CA ASP A 44 14.25 2.12 -14.02
C ASP A 44 13.19 2.83 -13.18
N PHE A 45 13.36 2.89 -11.85
CA PHE A 45 12.50 3.61 -10.90
C PHE A 45 10.99 3.42 -11.13
N ASN A 46 10.60 2.22 -11.55
CA ASN A 46 9.23 1.81 -11.80
C ASN A 46 8.88 0.61 -10.92
N TYR A 47 8.49 0.87 -9.67
CA TYR A 47 8.18 -0.19 -8.70
C TYR A 47 7.29 0.31 -7.56
N PHE A 48 6.75 -0.65 -6.80
CA PHE A 48 5.94 -0.40 -5.63
C PHE A 48 6.64 -0.82 -4.34
N ILE A 49 6.41 -0.06 -3.27
CA ILE A 49 6.73 -0.47 -1.89
C ILE A 49 5.44 -0.43 -1.07
N LEU A 50 5.07 -1.53 -0.43
CA LEU A 50 3.93 -1.63 0.47
C LEU A 50 4.41 -1.79 1.91
N GLU A 51 4.09 -0.82 2.75
CA GLU A 51 4.46 -0.81 4.17
C GLU A 51 3.22 -0.88 5.05
N THR A 52 3.31 -1.66 6.13
CA THR A 52 2.26 -1.68 7.16
C THR A 52 2.58 -0.67 8.25
N GLY A 53 1.67 0.28 8.45
CA GLY A 53 1.81 1.38 9.38
C GLY A 53 1.22 1.12 10.76
N GLU A 54 0.92 2.22 11.44
CA GLU A 54 0.43 2.26 12.82
C GLU A 54 -0.92 1.59 12.96
N ILE A 55 -1.11 0.93 14.11
CA ILE A 55 -2.40 0.37 14.55
C ILE A 55 -3.05 1.36 15.50
N GLU A 56 -4.29 1.75 15.22
CA GLU A 56 -5.03 2.71 16.03
C GLU A 56 -6.51 2.32 16.17
N MET A 57 -7.16 2.85 17.21
CA MET A 57 -8.62 2.75 17.31
C MET A 57 -9.27 3.67 16.28
N ILE A 58 -10.23 3.13 15.54
CA ILE A 58 -11.03 3.91 14.60
C ILE A 58 -12.38 4.23 15.21
N THR A 59 -12.86 5.44 14.95
CA THR A 59 -14.13 5.95 15.49
C THR A 59 -15.34 5.30 14.82
N GLU A 60 -15.20 4.85 13.57
CA GLU A 60 -16.26 4.23 12.79
C GLU A 60 -15.73 3.05 11.94
N PRO A 61 -16.30 1.83 12.11
CA PRO A 61 -17.29 1.44 13.12
C PRO A 61 -16.73 1.53 14.55
N LYS A 62 -17.59 1.87 15.53
CA LYS A 62 -17.20 2.06 16.94
C LYS A 62 -16.37 0.88 17.48
N TYR A 63 -15.39 1.19 18.33
CA TYR A 63 -14.53 0.22 19.02
C TYR A 63 -13.80 -0.75 18.06
N SER A 64 -13.52 -0.31 16.84
CA SER A 64 -12.76 -1.09 15.89
C SER A 64 -11.29 -0.71 15.90
N VAL A 65 -10.45 -1.66 15.50
CA VAL A 65 -9.00 -1.45 15.36
C VAL A 65 -8.69 -1.35 13.89
N GLY A 66 -8.08 -0.25 13.48
CA GLY A 66 -7.60 -0.01 12.13
C GLY A 66 -6.08 -0.02 12.06
N GLN A 67 -5.56 -0.13 10.84
CA GLN A 67 -4.14 0.02 10.54
C GLN A 67 -3.96 0.81 9.26
N ASN A 68 -2.94 1.66 9.21
CA ASN A 68 -2.52 2.25 7.95
C ASN A 68 -1.75 1.27 7.07
N LEU A 69 -2.00 1.35 5.77
CA LEU A 69 -1.15 0.77 4.75
C LEU A 69 -0.65 1.92 3.88
N TYR A 70 0.65 1.97 3.66
CA TYR A 70 1.28 2.95 2.78
C TYR A 70 1.77 2.22 1.54
N LEU A 71 1.28 2.62 0.38
CA LEU A 71 1.81 2.17 -0.89
C LEU A 71 2.54 3.33 -1.54
N THR A 72 3.85 3.18 -1.72
CA THR A 72 4.66 4.13 -2.47
C THR A 72 4.87 3.59 -3.87
N PHE A 73 4.47 4.37 -4.88
CA PHE A 73 4.73 4.08 -6.28
C PHE A 73 5.81 5.03 -6.79
N TYR A 74 6.94 4.47 -7.20
CA TYR A 74 7.95 5.21 -7.96
C TYR A 74 7.68 5.00 -9.44
N SER A 75 7.66 6.09 -10.18
CA SER A 75 7.43 6.10 -11.62
C SER A 75 8.37 7.07 -12.32
N GLU A 76 9.05 6.57 -13.35
CA GLU A 76 9.84 7.37 -14.28
C GLU A 76 9.27 7.20 -15.69
N ASN A 77 9.10 8.32 -16.41
CA ASN A 77 8.68 8.35 -17.83
C ASN A 77 7.31 7.72 -18.15
N ARG A 78 6.31 7.82 -17.27
CA ARG A 78 4.92 7.39 -17.54
C ARG A 78 4.01 8.57 -17.87
N GLU A 79 3.23 8.47 -18.95
CA GLU A 79 2.40 9.58 -19.44
C GLU A 79 1.08 9.76 -18.68
N ASP A 80 0.50 8.69 -18.12
CA ASP A 80 -0.83 8.73 -17.46
C ASP A 80 -0.80 8.31 -15.98
N LEU A 81 -0.13 9.12 -15.15
CA LEU A 81 -0.09 8.90 -13.70
C LEU A 81 -1.46 9.01 -13.03
N THR A 82 -2.41 9.74 -13.64
CA THR A 82 -3.75 9.89 -13.07
C THR A 82 -4.56 8.60 -13.27
N GLY A 83 -4.53 8.03 -14.48
CA GLY A 83 -5.11 6.72 -14.77
C GLY A 83 -4.51 5.63 -13.89
N ASP A 84 -3.17 5.55 -13.84
CA ASP A 84 -2.45 4.59 -12.99
C ASP A 84 -2.85 4.75 -11.50
N SER A 85 -3.02 5.99 -11.01
CA SER A 85 -3.48 6.25 -9.64
C SER A 85 -4.90 5.72 -9.38
N LEU A 86 -5.82 5.90 -10.32
CA LEU A 86 -7.19 5.40 -10.19
C LEU A 86 -7.25 3.86 -10.21
N ASP A 87 -6.41 3.24 -11.02
CA ASP A 87 -6.26 1.78 -11.08
C ASP A 87 -5.70 1.24 -9.76
N ILE A 88 -4.64 1.85 -9.22
CA ILE A 88 -4.07 1.51 -7.90
C ILE A 88 -5.14 1.57 -6.81
N ILE A 89 -5.88 2.68 -6.75
CA ILE A 89 -6.95 2.86 -5.76
C ILE A 89 -7.99 1.74 -5.92
N SER A 90 -8.40 1.44 -7.14
CA SER A 90 -9.43 0.45 -7.45
C SER A 90 -9.01 -1.00 -7.15
N LEU A 91 -7.74 -1.34 -7.38
CA LEU A 91 -7.20 -2.68 -7.10
C LEU A 91 -7.07 -2.97 -5.60
N ILE A 92 -6.81 -1.95 -4.79
CA ILE A 92 -6.54 -2.11 -3.35
C ILE A 92 -7.79 -1.92 -2.50
N GLN A 93 -8.62 -0.94 -2.86
CA GLN A 93 -9.79 -0.61 -2.05
C GLN A 93 -10.81 -1.76 -2.05
N ASN A 94 -11.33 -2.07 -0.87
CA ASN A 94 -12.39 -3.05 -0.70
C ASN A 94 -13.16 -2.76 0.60
N ARG A 95 -14.06 -3.67 0.99
CA ARG A 95 -14.87 -3.49 2.22
C ARG A 95 -14.04 -3.31 3.50
N SER A 96 -12.86 -3.90 3.54
CA SER A 96 -11.95 -3.88 4.71
C SER A 96 -10.76 -2.93 4.55
N ILE A 97 -10.55 -2.35 3.37
CA ILE A 97 -9.42 -1.45 3.08
C ILE A 97 -9.95 -0.23 2.33
N ARG A 98 -9.85 0.95 2.93
CA ARG A 98 -10.41 2.19 2.40
C ARG A 98 -9.32 3.18 2.08
N PHE A 99 -9.30 3.68 0.85
CA PHE A 99 -8.45 4.79 0.46
C PHE A 99 -8.70 6.01 1.35
N GLN A 100 -7.62 6.67 1.79
CA GLN A 100 -7.68 7.89 2.60
C GLN A 100 -7.22 9.10 1.80
N ARG A 101 -6.03 9.01 1.20
CA ARG A 101 -5.40 10.09 0.45
C ARG A 101 -4.24 9.58 -0.42
N MET A 102 -3.85 10.39 -1.39
CA MET A 102 -2.63 10.24 -2.18
C MET A 102 -1.86 11.55 -2.11
N ASP A 103 -0.57 11.47 -1.82
CA ASP A 103 0.35 12.59 -1.73
C ASP A 103 1.41 12.45 -2.84
N PRO A 104 1.40 13.33 -3.87
CA PRO A 104 2.38 13.30 -4.94
C PRO A 104 3.65 14.08 -4.57
N ASN A 105 4.81 13.50 -4.87
CA ASN A 105 6.12 14.09 -4.70
C ASN A 105 6.94 13.96 -5.99
N HIS A 106 7.83 14.92 -6.23
CA HIS A 106 8.79 14.88 -7.35
C HIS A 106 10.20 14.83 -6.78
N LEU A 107 10.88 13.71 -6.96
CA LEU A 107 12.23 13.48 -6.46
C LEU A 107 13.24 13.81 -7.54
N LYS A 108 14.24 14.64 -7.22
CA LYS A 108 15.41 14.85 -8.08
C LYS A 108 16.49 13.86 -7.67
N LEU A 109 16.94 13.03 -8.61
CA LEU A 109 18.06 12.13 -8.35
C LEU A 109 19.36 12.92 -8.20
N GLU A 110 20.12 12.63 -7.16
CA GLU A 110 21.44 13.23 -6.98
C GLU A 110 22.35 12.86 -8.17
N ASN A 111 23.09 13.84 -8.68
CA ASN A 111 24.01 13.70 -9.81
C ASN A 111 23.38 13.37 -11.18
N GLN A 112 22.06 13.51 -11.34
CA GLN A 112 21.40 13.31 -12.63
C GLN A 112 20.34 14.40 -12.90
N ASP A 113 20.24 14.88 -14.14
CA ASP A 113 19.22 15.88 -14.56
C ASP A 113 17.87 15.21 -14.89
N ARG A 114 17.43 14.27 -14.05
CA ARG A 114 16.14 13.59 -14.19
C ARG A 114 15.36 13.59 -12.88
N TYR A 115 14.04 13.54 -13.04
CA TYR A 115 13.05 13.54 -11.97
C TYR A 115 12.29 12.23 -11.97
N ILE A 116 11.93 11.76 -10.79
CA ILE A 116 11.07 10.61 -10.59
C ILE A 116 9.83 11.09 -9.84
N ASP A 117 8.67 10.63 -10.29
CA ASP A 117 7.42 10.83 -9.58
C ASP A 117 7.30 9.77 -8.48
N GLN A 118 7.08 10.22 -7.26
CA GLN A 118 6.79 9.37 -6.11
C GLN A 118 5.37 9.66 -5.65
N LEU A 119 4.49 8.67 -5.75
CA LEU A 119 3.11 8.79 -5.29
C LEU A 119 2.92 7.95 -4.03
N VAL A 120 2.56 8.58 -2.91
CA VAL A 120 2.33 7.88 -1.65
C VAL A 120 0.83 7.78 -1.39
N PHE A 121 0.30 6.56 -1.43
CA PHE A 121 -1.10 6.27 -1.16
C PHE A 121 -1.27 5.79 0.27
N THR A 122 -2.14 6.45 1.03
CA THR A 122 -2.53 6.01 2.37
C THR A 122 -3.88 5.28 2.29
N PHE A 123 -3.90 4.04 2.73
CA PHE A 123 -5.13 3.26 2.94
C PHE A 123 -5.32 2.94 4.41
N ARG A 124 -6.58 2.75 4.80
CA ARG A 124 -6.95 2.29 6.13
C ARG A 124 -7.55 0.90 6.07
N ARG A 125 -6.86 -0.06 6.68
CA ARG A 125 -7.29 -1.45 6.82
C ARG A 125 -8.00 -1.66 8.16
N LEU A 126 -9.15 -2.34 8.14
CA LEU A 126 -9.85 -2.81 9.34
C LEU A 126 -9.22 -4.12 9.82
N LEU A 127 -8.65 -4.11 11.03
CA LEU A 127 -8.06 -5.31 11.65
C LEU A 127 -9.09 -6.11 12.43
N LYS A 128 -9.92 -5.44 13.21
CA LYS A 128 -10.96 -6.06 14.01
C LYS A 128 -12.15 -5.13 14.10
N SER A 129 -13.35 -5.68 13.89
CA SER A 129 -14.60 -4.99 14.15
C SER A 129 -15.22 -5.57 15.40
N ASP A 130 -15.52 -4.72 16.38
CA ASP A 130 -16.40 -5.13 17.48
C ASP A 130 -17.85 -4.87 17.04
N CYS A 131 -18.36 -5.74 16.16
CA CYS A 131 -19.79 -5.81 15.91
C CYS A 131 -20.43 -6.48 17.12
N HIS A 132 -20.70 -5.71 18.17
CA HIS A 132 -21.72 -6.08 19.14
C HIS A 132 -23.08 -6.03 18.41
N GLY A 133 -23.54 -7.18 17.92
CA GLY A 133 -24.94 -7.41 17.61
C GLY A 133 -25.75 -7.61 18.87
#